data_AF-A0A5B7J2J6-F1
#
_entry.id   AF-A0A5B7J2J6-F1
#
_cell.length_a   1.000
_cell.length_b   1.000
_cell.length_c   1.000
_cell.angle_alpha   90.00
_cell.angle_beta   90.00
_cell.angle_gamma   90.00
#
_symmetry.space_group_name_H-M   'P 1'
#
loop_
_entity.id
_entity.type
_entity.pdbx_description
1 polymer ?
#
loop_
_entity_poly.entity_id
_entity_poly.type
_entity_poly.pdbx_seq_one_letter_code
_entity_poly.pdbx_strand_id
1 'polypeptide(L)'
;MLVYRLYRCCNKLTAKILHTFLYLMAVPCIVVGTITVFDSHNLRVQPIPNLYSLHSWLGVITIGLFALQVTHTLVVGFFSFWILLCCEQGTAKFRAGLVPVHATFGIITFMLAIATAVTGYTEKAFFSLR
;
A
#
# COMPACT_ATOMS: atom_id res chain seq x y z
N MET A 1 -9.52 1.76 -0.47
CA MET A 1 -10.31 0.97 0.51
C MET A 1 -11.84 1.14 0.38
N LEU A 2 -12.39 2.34 0.19
CA LEU A 2 -13.86 2.56 0.22
C LEU A 2 -14.62 2.28 -1.10
N VAL A 3 -13.93 1.99 -2.20
CA VAL A 3 -14.54 1.80 -3.54
C VAL A 3 -15.70 0.81 -3.53
N TYR A 4 -15.53 -0.36 -2.90
CA TYR A 4 -16.60 -1.37 -2.80
C TYR A 4 -17.80 -0.94 -1.96
N ARG A 5 -17.62 0.04 -1.05
CA ARG A 5 -18.72 0.58 -0.24
C ARG A 5 -19.49 1.69 -0.95
N LEU A 6 -18.80 2.47 -1.79
CA LEU A 6 -19.37 3.56 -2.57
C LEU A 6 -20.11 3.05 -3.81
N TYR A 7 -19.58 2.02 -4.47
CA TYR A 7 -20.13 1.44 -5.69
C TYR A 7 -21.01 0.20 -5.43
N ARG A 8 -21.82 0.19 -4.35
CA ARG A 8 -22.69 -0.96 -4.02
C ARG A 8 -23.77 -1.23 -5.07
N CYS A 9 -24.24 -0.20 -5.77
CA CYS A 9 -25.28 -0.30 -6.79
C CYS A 9 -24.76 -0.71 -8.17
N CYS A 10 -23.43 -0.74 -8.37
CA CYS A 10 -22.80 -1.00 -9.67
C CYS A 10 -22.21 -2.41 -9.75
N ASN A 11 -21.79 -2.82 -10.95
CA ASN A 11 -21.15 -4.12 -11.17
C ASN A 11 -19.91 -4.28 -10.28
N LYS A 12 -19.85 -5.41 -9.54
CA LYS A 12 -18.72 -5.76 -8.68
C LYS A 12 -17.39 -5.82 -9.43
N LEU A 13 -17.43 -6.13 -10.73
CA LEU A 13 -16.24 -6.12 -11.58
C LEU A 13 -15.65 -4.71 -11.71
N THR A 14 -16.48 -3.69 -11.93
CA THR A 14 -16.05 -2.29 -12.04
C THR A 14 -15.41 -1.80 -10.74
N ALA A 15 -16.03 -2.10 -9.59
CA ALA A 15 -15.48 -1.76 -8.28
C ALA A 15 -14.11 -2.42 -8.03
N LYS A 16 -13.94 -3.68 -8.51
CA LYS A 16 -12.67 -4.41 -8.42
C LYS A 16 -11.58 -3.79 -9.28
N ILE A 17 -11.88 -3.49 -10.54
CA ILE A 17 -10.94 -2.85 -11.47
C ILE A 17 -10.50 -1.49 -10.91
N LEU A 18 -11.45 -0.65 -10.48
CA LEU A 18 -11.14 0.66 -9.93
C LEU A 18 -10.30 0.56 -8.65
N HIS A 19 -10.62 -0.37 -7.74
CA HIS A 19 -9.82 -0.61 -6.54
C HIS A 19 -8.38 -0.99 -6.89
N THR A 20 -8.19 -1.95 -7.78
CA THR A 20 -6.85 -2.40 -8.21
C THR A 20 -6.10 -1.28 -8.93
N PHE A 21 -6.76 -0.52 -9.80
CA PHE A 21 -6.16 0.61 -10.51
C PHE A 21 -5.61 1.68 -9.56
N LEU A 22 -6.38 2.07 -8.53
CA LEU A 22 -5.93 3.04 -7.54
C LEU A 22 -4.72 2.54 -6.74
N TYR A 23 -4.67 1.25 -6.40
CA TYR A 23 -3.50 0.65 -5.75
C TYR A 23 -2.27 0.65 -6.67
N LEU A 24 -2.44 0.35 -7.96
CA LEU A 24 -1.35 0.40 -8.93
C LEU A 24 -0.83 1.82 -9.14
N MET A 25 -1.69 2.84 -9.16
CA MET A 25 -1.24 4.24 -9.24
C MET A 25 -0.51 4.72 -7.98
N ALA A 26 -0.80 4.15 -6.81
CA ALA A 26 -0.07 4.49 -5.59
C ALA A 26 1.39 4.00 -5.61
N VAL A 27 1.70 2.92 -6.33
CA VAL A 27 3.06 2.36 -6.44
C VAL A 27 4.09 3.38 -6.92
N PRO A 28 3.95 4.00 -8.11
CA PRO A 28 4.94 4.98 -8.58
C PRO A 28 5.04 6.20 -7.64
N CYS A 29 3.93 6.65 -7.04
CA CYS A 29 3.96 7.75 -6.07
C CYS A 29 4.82 7.41 -4.84
N ILE A 30 4.70 6.19 -4.31
CA ILE A 30 5.49 5.71 -3.17
C ILE A 30 6.97 5.58 -3.57
N VAL A 31 7.26 5.02 -4.76
CA VAL A 31 8.64 4.87 -5.25
C VAL A 31 9.32 6.23 -5.39
N VAL A 32 8.68 7.17 -6.12
CA VAL A 32 9.22 8.52 -6.32
C VAL A 32 9.40 9.23 -4.97
N GLY A 33 8.39 9.20 -4.09
CA GLY A 33 8.49 9.82 -2.76
C GLY A 33 9.65 9.25 -1.92
N THR A 34 9.87 7.94 -1.98
CA THR A 34 10.96 7.28 -1.25
C THR A 34 12.33 7.66 -1.83
N ILE A 35 12.51 7.63 -3.15
CA ILE A 35 13.76 8.08 -3.80
C ILE A 35 14.05 9.53 -3.40
N THR A 36 13.04 10.40 -3.49
CA THR A 36 13.18 11.82 -3.18
C THR A 36 13.67 12.06 -1.75
N VAL A 37 13.16 11.31 -0.75
CA VAL A 37 13.59 11.51 0.65
C VAL A 37 15.03 11.04 0.87
N PHE A 38 15.42 9.88 0.32
CA PHE A 38 16.79 9.37 0.43
C PHE A 38 17.79 10.30 -0.27
N ASP A 39 17.46 10.77 -1.48
CA ASP A 39 18.31 11.72 -2.21
C ASP A 39 18.43 13.05 -1.46
N SER A 40 17.36 13.53 -0.83
CA SER A 40 17.39 14.77 -0.04
C SER A 40 18.32 14.70 1.18
N HIS A 41 18.54 13.50 1.72
CA HIS A 41 19.46 13.27 2.84
C HIS A 41 20.89 13.00 2.36
N ASN A 42 21.04 12.19 1.31
CA ASN A 42 22.34 11.73 0.81
C ASN A 42 23.10 12.78 -0.01
N LEU A 43 22.38 13.54 -0.84
CA LEU A 43 22.98 14.54 -1.74
C LEU A 43 23.18 15.90 -1.08
N ARG A 44 22.80 16.04 0.20
CA ARG A 44 22.98 17.27 0.96
C ARG A 44 24.45 17.48 1.31
N VAL A 45 24.91 18.73 1.24
CA VAL A 45 26.25 19.11 1.74
C VAL A 45 26.21 19.08 3.28
N GLN A 46 26.97 18.14 3.83
CA GLN A 46 26.71 17.40 5.08
C GLN A 46 25.49 16.46 4.97
N PRO A 47 25.73 15.17 4.69
CA PRO A 47 24.69 14.16 4.62
C PRO A 47 23.94 13.99 5.94
N ILE A 48 22.65 13.70 5.85
CA ILE A 48 21.81 13.39 7.02
C ILE A 48 21.74 11.86 7.14
N PRO A 49 21.89 11.28 8.35
CA PRO A 49 21.68 9.85 8.53
C PRO A 49 20.26 9.47 8.12
N ASN A 50 20.10 8.32 7.47
CA ASN A 50 18.78 7.80 7.10
C ASN A 50 18.19 6.92 8.20
N LEU A 51 16.86 6.75 8.18
CA LEU A 51 16.12 5.78 8.99
C LEU A 51 16.32 5.87 10.53
N TYR A 52 16.60 7.06 11.06
CA TYR A 52 16.78 7.25 12.51
C TYR A 52 15.48 7.67 13.23
N SER A 53 14.50 8.22 12.52
CA SER A 53 13.28 8.79 13.13
C SER A 53 12.15 7.77 13.22
N LEU A 54 11.27 7.90 14.21
CA LEU A 54 10.08 7.05 14.32
C LEU A 54 9.22 7.09 13.03
N HIS A 55 9.10 8.27 12.43
CA HIS A 55 8.41 8.45 11.14
C HIS A 55 9.00 7.52 10.06
N SER A 56 10.32 7.49 9.95
CA SER A 56 11.00 6.66 8.94
C SER A 56 10.81 5.16 9.17
N TRP A 57 10.81 4.69 10.42
CA TRP A 57 10.53 3.28 10.75
C TRP A 57 9.08 2.90 10.42
N LEU A 58 8.12 3.73 10.81
CA LEU A 58 6.71 3.52 10.45
C LEU A 58 6.52 3.55 8.93
N GLY A 59 7.20 4.45 8.24
CA GLY A 59 7.19 4.55 6.78
C GLY A 59 7.69 3.28 6.09
N VAL A 60 8.84 2.75 6.51
CA VAL A 60 9.39 1.49 5.95
C VAL A 60 8.46 0.31 6.19
N ILE A 61 7.90 0.17 7.40
CA ILE A 61 6.93 -0.89 7.71
C ILE A 61 5.68 -0.75 6.83
N THR A 62 5.15 0.47 6.67
CA THR A 62 3.98 0.75 5.83
C THR A 62 4.23 0.39 4.38
N ILE A 63 5.37 0.80 3.82
CA ILE A 63 5.76 0.49 2.44
C ILE A 63 5.92 -1.04 2.27
N GLY A 64 6.55 -1.71 3.23
CA GLY A 64 6.70 -3.17 3.21
C GLY A 64 5.36 -3.91 3.21
N LEU A 65 4.45 -3.54 4.11
CA LEU A 65 3.10 -4.12 4.17
C LEU A 65 2.29 -3.82 2.90
N PHE A 66 2.40 -2.61 2.36
CA PHE A 66 1.76 -2.25 1.09
C PHE A 66 2.32 -3.08 -0.08
N ALA A 67 3.64 -3.26 -0.15
CA ALA A 67 4.29 -4.06 -1.19
C ALA A 67 3.87 -5.53 -1.10
N LEU A 68 3.80 -6.10 0.10
CA LEU A 68 3.26 -7.44 0.34
C LEU A 68 1.80 -7.53 -0.12
N GLN A 69 0.99 -6.51 0.19
CA GLN A 69 -0.41 -6.48 -0.19
C GLN A 69 -0.60 -6.44 -1.71
N VAL A 70 0.14 -5.57 -2.41
CA VAL A 70 0.10 -5.44 -3.88
C VAL A 70 0.63 -6.70 -4.56
N THR A 71 1.77 -7.23 -4.10
CA THR A 71 2.37 -8.45 -4.65
C THR A 71 1.41 -9.62 -4.51
N HIS A 72 0.83 -9.81 -3.32
CA HIS A 72 -0.15 -10.86 -3.08
C HIS A 72 -1.40 -10.70 -3.97
N THR A 73 -1.91 -9.47 -4.15
CA THR A 73 -3.05 -9.21 -5.04
C THR A 73 -2.72 -9.48 -6.51
N LEU A 74 -1.51 -9.14 -6.97
CA LEU A 74 -1.06 -9.42 -8.33
C LEU A 74 -0.89 -10.93 -8.56
N VAL A 75 -0.23 -11.63 -7.65
CA VAL A 75 -0.03 -13.08 -7.69
C VAL A 75 -1.40 -13.79 -7.68
N VAL A 76 -2.22 -13.57 -6.66
CA VAL A 76 -3.52 -14.24 -6.54
C VAL A 76 -4.47 -13.84 -7.66
N GLY A 77 -4.44 -12.59 -8.12
CA GLY A 77 -5.23 -12.10 -9.25
C GLY A 77 -4.83 -12.75 -10.58
N PHE A 78 -3.52 -12.83 -10.86
CA PHE A 78 -2.96 -13.43 -12.06
C PHE A 78 -3.16 -14.94 -12.10
N PHE A 79 -2.81 -15.64 -11.00
CA PHE A 79 -3.02 -17.08 -10.88
C PHE A 79 -4.50 -17.45 -10.86
N SER A 80 -5.37 -16.66 -10.20
CA SER A 80 -6.81 -16.88 -10.33
C SER A 80 -7.24 -16.73 -11.79
N PHE A 81 -6.83 -15.70 -12.52
CA PHE A 81 -7.26 -15.51 -13.91
C PHE A 81 -6.80 -16.67 -14.83
N TRP A 82 -5.55 -17.10 -14.72
CA TRP A 82 -5.01 -18.23 -15.49
C TRP A 82 -5.60 -19.59 -15.06
N ILE A 83 -5.84 -19.82 -13.77
CA ILE A 83 -6.38 -21.09 -13.25
C ILE A 83 -7.92 -21.13 -13.39
N LEU A 84 -8.62 -19.99 -13.36
CA LEU A 84 -10.07 -19.88 -13.63
C LEU A 84 -10.42 -20.34 -15.04
N LEU A 85 -9.50 -20.22 -16.01
CA LEU A 85 -9.67 -20.75 -17.37
C LEU A 85 -9.64 -22.29 -17.43
N CYS A 86 -9.03 -22.96 -16.44
CA CYS A 86 -8.93 -24.43 -16.40
C CYS A 86 -9.84 -25.09 -15.35
N CYS A 87 -10.08 -24.47 -14.19
CA CYS A 87 -10.87 -25.08 -13.11
C CYS A 87 -11.38 -24.03 -12.10
N GLU A 88 -12.59 -23.52 -12.32
CA GLU A 88 -13.20 -22.45 -11.51
C GLU A 88 -13.50 -22.86 -10.06
N GLN A 89 -13.85 -24.13 -9.84
CA GLN A 89 -14.27 -24.66 -8.53
C GLN A 89 -13.08 -24.92 -7.56
N GLY A 90 -11.88 -25.18 -8.09
CA GLY A 90 -10.73 -25.60 -7.26
C GLY A 90 -10.14 -24.50 -6.37
N THR A 91 -10.25 -23.23 -6.79
CA THR A 91 -9.61 -22.08 -6.09
C THR A 91 -10.57 -21.24 -5.24
N ALA A 92 -11.88 -21.53 -5.27
CA ALA A 92 -12.89 -20.74 -4.58
C ALA A 92 -12.70 -20.71 -3.04
N LYS A 93 -12.39 -21.86 -2.43
CA LYS A 93 -12.15 -21.96 -0.97
C LYS A 93 -10.92 -21.17 -0.54
N PHE A 94 -9.83 -21.28 -1.30
CA PHE A 94 -8.59 -20.53 -1.04
C PHE A 94 -8.83 -19.01 -1.13
N ARG A 95 -9.53 -18.55 -2.18
CA ARG A 95 -9.91 -17.14 -2.33
C ARG A 95 -10.77 -16.65 -1.17
N ALA A 96 -11.74 -17.43 -0.71
CA ALA A 96 -12.60 -17.06 0.41
C ALA A 96 -11.80 -16.89 1.71
N GLY A 97 -10.79 -17.73 1.95
CA GLY A 97 -9.89 -17.61 3.10
C GLY A 97 -8.95 -16.39 3.04
N LEU A 98 -8.58 -15.93 1.84
CA LEU A 98 -7.69 -14.77 1.67
C LEU A 98 -8.38 -13.43 1.82
N VAL A 99 -9.70 -13.35 1.60
CA VAL A 99 -10.47 -12.10 1.76
C VAL A 99 -10.31 -11.46 3.15
N PRO A 100 -10.53 -12.17 4.29
CA PRO A 100 -10.36 -11.57 5.61
C PRO A 100 -8.92 -11.14 5.88
N VAL A 101 -7.93 -11.92 5.41
CA VAL A 101 -6.51 -11.58 5.54
C VAL A 101 -6.22 -10.27 4.80
N HIS A 102 -6.58 -10.18 3.52
CA HIS A 102 -6.43 -8.97 2.70
C HIS A 102 -7.12 -7.74 3.32
N ALA A 103 -8.34 -7.91 3.84
CA ALA A 103 -9.07 -6.81 4.47
C ALA A 103 -8.36 -6.30 5.75
N THR A 104 -7.91 -7.21 6.62
CA THR A 104 -7.23 -6.84 7.87
C THR A 104 -5.89 -6.16 7.61
N PHE A 105 -5.04 -6.75 6.78
CA PHE A 105 -3.75 -6.13 6.41
C PHE A 105 -3.95 -4.79 5.69
N GLY A 106 -4.98 -4.68 4.85
CA GLY A 106 -5.36 -3.43 4.21
C GLY A 106 -5.71 -2.31 5.19
N ILE A 107 -6.47 -2.61 6.25
CA ILE A 107 -6.82 -1.65 7.30
C ILE A 107 -5.58 -1.27 8.12
N ILE A 108 -4.78 -2.25 8.55
CA ILE A 108 -3.55 -2.00 9.31
C ILE A 108 -2.59 -1.09 8.53
N THR A 109 -2.36 -1.40 7.25
CA THR A 109 -1.49 -0.60 6.38
C THR A 109 -2.00 0.83 6.24
N PHE A 110 -3.32 1.01 6.11
CA PHE A 110 -3.92 2.34 6.02
C PHE A 110 -3.77 3.15 7.31
N MET A 111 -3.98 2.53 8.48
CA MET A 111 -3.78 3.19 9.78
C MET A 111 -2.32 3.55 10.01
N LEU A 112 -1.38 2.67 9.62
CA LEU A 112 0.04 2.97 9.66
C LEU A 112 0.40 4.13 8.72
N ALA A 113 -0.14 4.18 7.51
CA ALA A 113 0.07 5.30 6.59
C ALA A 113 -0.39 6.63 7.19
N ILE A 114 -1.53 6.66 7.89
CA ILE A 114 -2.00 7.85 8.62
C ILE A 114 -1.00 8.22 9.72
N ALA A 115 -0.57 7.26 10.54
CA ALA A 115 0.39 7.50 11.61
C ALA A 115 1.74 8.01 11.07
N THR A 116 2.24 7.42 9.98
CA THR A 116 3.43 7.86 9.26
C THR A 116 3.26 9.30 8.75
N ALA A 117 2.13 9.64 8.14
CA ALA A 117 1.88 11.00 7.66
C ALA A 117 1.88 12.02 8.81
N VAL A 118 1.15 11.74 9.90
CA VAL A 118 1.07 12.63 11.07
C VAL A 118 2.44 12.82 11.72
N THR A 119 3.20 11.75 11.93
CA THR A 119 4.57 11.83 12.48
C THR A 119 5.52 12.59 11.55
N GLY A 120 5.39 12.44 10.23
CA GLY A 120 6.20 13.18 9.25
C GLY A 120 5.90 14.68 9.23
N TYR A 121 4.61 15.06 9.26
CA TYR A 121 4.23 16.47 9.40
C TYR A 121 4.74 17.08 10.70
N THR A 122 4.68 16.31 11.79
CA THR A 122 5.15 16.74 13.11
C THR A 122 6.67 16.94 13.11
N GLU A 123 7.45 15.97 12.61
CA GLU A 123 8.90 16.08 12.45
C GLU A 123 9.27 17.30 11.60
N LYS A 124 8.55 17.52 10.49
CA LYS A 124 8.85 18.64 9.62
C LYS A 124 8.48 20.00 10.21
N ALA A 125 7.37 20.09 10.95
CA ALA A 125 7.00 21.28 11.69
C ALA A 125 8.04 21.62 12.76
N PHE A 126 8.53 20.63 13.51
CA PHE A 126 9.59 20.83 14.51
C PHE A 126 10.91 21.31 13.92
N PHE A 127 11.28 20.87 12.72
CA PHE A 127 12.53 21.30 12.08
C PHE A 127 12.45 22.62 11.31
N SER A 128 11.24 23.13 11.05
CA SER A 128 11.05 24.32 10.20
C SER A 128 10.42 25.51 10.92
N LEU A 129 9.65 25.29 11.99
CA LEU A 129 8.96 26.35 12.73
C LEU A 129 9.56 26.64 14.11
N ARG A 130 10.44 25.79 14.60
CA ARG A 130 11.20 25.99 15.83
C ARG A 130 12.63 26.35 15.48
#